data_AF-A0A7W9A3K5-F1
#
_entry.id   AF-A0A7W9A3K5-F1
#
_cell.length_a   1.000
_cell.length_b   1.000
_cell.length_c   1.000
_cell.angle_alpha   90.00
_cell.angle_beta   90.00
_cell.angle_gamma   90.00
#
_symmetry.space_group_name_H-M   'P 1'
#
loop_
_entity.id
_entity.type
_entity.pdbx_description
1 polymer ?
#
loop_
_entity_poly.entity_id
_entity_poly.type
_entity_poly.pdbx_seq_one_letter_code
_entity_poly.pdbx_strand_id
1 'polypeptide(L)'
;MFEALIFAGSLALAQTPDECAPRVDNAVAIWWFQPLERAPGATVSLEAYWTDRPHSFERAPRHCVTDIAFSPEGILQFDAEALTVRVADDAPASALVTITGRLGDQPLEAQIRVVTPEQAPLRGTWRQTGATCPDGVVPTPINELVFDAAQRFSVTWIPFESYRDYWGTYRFDAADKSFSAEVEGDNQRPANLDLSGTASVSGNELILEDLWLGDPSQMVAAASRCTYRFVRADAPD
;
A
#
# COMPACT_ATOMS: atom_id res chain seq x y z
N MET A 1 24.58 -68.42 -5.72
CA MET A 1 24.99 -67.02 -5.93
C MET A 1 23.68 -66.23 -6.00
N PHE A 2 23.35 -65.52 -4.93
CA PHE A 2 22.08 -64.81 -4.75
C PHE A 2 22.21 -63.40 -5.33
N GLU A 3 21.39 -63.03 -6.32
CA GLU A 3 21.17 -61.63 -6.69
C GLU A 3 20.01 -61.09 -5.86
N ALA A 4 20.29 -60.05 -5.06
CA ALA A 4 19.30 -59.29 -4.33
C ALA A 4 18.93 -58.05 -5.16
N LEU A 5 17.68 -57.97 -5.62
CA LEU A 5 17.09 -56.72 -6.09
C LEU A 5 16.81 -55.81 -4.89
N ILE A 6 17.48 -54.66 -4.83
CA ILE A 6 17.12 -53.57 -3.92
C ILE A 6 16.21 -52.62 -4.69
N PHE A 7 14.91 -52.69 -4.40
CA PHE A 7 13.98 -51.61 -4.77
C PHE A 7 14.18 -50.46 -3.78
N ALA A 8 14.81 -49.37 -4.24
CA ALA A 8 14.79 -48.10 -3.54
C ALA A 8 13.39 -47.49 -3.70
N GLY A 9 12.53 -47.71 -2.71
CA GLY A 9 11.26 -46.99 -2.60
C GLY A 9 11.53 -45.54 -2.24
N SER A 10 11.32 -44.63 -3.19
CA SER A 10 11.23 -43.20 -2.91
C SER A 10 10.06 -42.98 -1.95
N LEU A 11 10.36 -42.62 -0.71
CA LEU A 11 9.40 -42.03 0.22
C LEU A 11 9.00 -40.67 -0.36
N ALA A 12 7.92 -40.65 -1.14
CA ALA A 12 7.20 -39.42 -1.40
C ALA A 12 6.73 -38.90 -0.03
N LEU A 13 7.23 -37.75 0.40
CA LEU A 13 6.64 -36.99 1.49
C LEU A 13 5.19 -36.74 1.09
N ALA A 14 4.25 -37.43 1.73
CA ALA A 14 2.84 -37.14 1.57
C ALA A 14 2.63 -35.68 2.02
N GLN A 15 2.35 -34.81 1.07
CA GLN A 15 1.84 -33.48 1.38
C GLN A 15 0.55 -33.72 2.18
N THR A 16 0.56 -33.32 3.46
CA THR A 16 -0.69 -33.20 4.22
C THR A 16 -1.65 -32.37 3.36
N PRO A 17 -2.92 -32.79 3.21
CA PRO A 17 -3.88 -32.00 2.47
C PRO A 17 -3.81 -30.57 3.02
N ASP A 18 -3.74 -29.59 2.13
CA ASP A 18 -3.84 -28.18 2.47
C ASP A 18 -5.17 -27.98 3.19
N GLU A 19 -5.16 -28.01 4.52
CA GLU A 19 -6.37 -27.95 5.32
C GLU A 19 -7.00 -26.56 5.18
N CYS A 20 -8.30 -26.52 4.89
CA CYS A 20 -9.10 -25.29 4.90
C CYS A 20 -9.43 -24.79 6.31
N ALA A 21 -8.80 -25.37 7.32
CA ALA A 21 -8.88 -24.99 8.71
C ALA A 21 -7.56 -24.35 9.14
N PRO A 22 -7.58 -23.39 10.08
CA PRO A 22 -6.36 -22.87 10.63
C PRO A 22 -5.63 -23.94 11.44
N ARG A 23 -4.30 -23.84 11.52
CA ARG A 23 -3.48 -24.73 12.37
C ARG A 23 -3.66 -24.48 13.86
N VAL A 24 -4.33 -23.40 14.23
CA VAL A 24 -4.57 -22.97 15.61
C VAL A 24 -6.02 -22.50 15.78
N ASP A 25 -6.66 -22.90 16.88
CA ASP A 25 -8.10 -22.77 17.09
C ASP A 25 -8.64 -21.33 17.13
N ASN A 26 -7.78 -20.35 17.42
CA ASN A 26 -8.17 -18.94 17.57
C ASN A 26 -7.73 -18.05 16.40
N ALA A 27 -7.28 -18.63 15.29
CA ALA A 27 -6.94 -17.84 14.12
C ALA A 27 -8.19 -17.22 13.49
N VAL A 28 -8.04 -15.99 13.00
CA VAL A 28 -9.05 -15.26 12.25
C VAL A 28 -8.67 -15.25 10.77
N ALA A 29 -9.66 -15.39 9.90
CA ALA A 29 -9.50 -15.27 8.46
C ALA A 29 -9.56 -13.79 8.04
N ILE A 30 -8.63 -13.35 7.19
CA ILE A 30 -8.62 -11.99 6.67
C ILE A 30 -8.20 -11.97 5.19
N TRP A 31 -8.67 -10.98 4.44
CA TRP A 31 -8.00 -10.55 3.21
C TRP A 31 -7.06 -9.37 3.50
N TRP A 32 -7.61 -8.31 4.09
CA TRP A 32 -6.87 -7.13 4.55
C TRP A 32 -7.70 -6.36 5.59
N PHE A 33 -7.03 -5.54 6.41
CA PHE A 33 -7.67 -4.85 7.55
C PHE A 33 -8.29 -3.50 7.22
N GLN A 34 -7.82 -2.83 6.17
CA GLN A 34 -8.20 -1.45 5.83
C GLN A 34 -8.72 -1.41 4.41
N PRO A 35 -9.72 -0.58 4.08
CA PRO A 35 -10.20 -0.45 2.71
C PRO A 35 -9.05 -0.19 1.74
N LEU A 36 -8.94 -1.00 0.70
CA LEU A 36 -7.95 -0.78 -0.34
C LEU A 36 -8.45 0.31 -1.28
N GLU A 37 -7.63 1.32 -1.51
CA GLU A 37 -7.91 2.32 -2.54
C GLU A 37 -7.38 1.83 -3.89
N ARG A 38 -8.22 1.86 -4.92
CA ARG A 38 -7.83 1.40 -6.27
C ARG A 38 -8.43 2.30 -7.34
N ALA A 39 -7.66 2.55 -8.39
CA ALA A 39 -8.14 3.26 -9.57
C ALA A 39 -8.98 2.33 -10.46
N PRO A 40 -9.86 2.89 -11.31
CA PRO A 40 -10.46 2.14 -12.42
C PRO A 40 -9.41 1.36 -13.21
N GLY A 41 -9.73 0.11 -13.57
CA GLY A 41 -8.85 -0.81 -14.29
C GLY A 41 -7.80 -1.53 -13.44
N ALA A 42 -7.60 -1.14 -12.17
CA ALA A 42 -6.64 -1.79 -11.28
C ALA A 42 -7.08 -3.20 -10.89
N THR A 43 -6.12 -4.12 -10.80
CA THR A 43 -6.34 -5.52 -10.38
C THR A 43 -5.86 -5.74 -8.95
N VAL A 44 -6.61 -6.52 -8.18
CA VAL A 44 -6.32 -6.90 -6.80
C VAL A 44 -6.42 -8.42 -6.67
N SER A 45 -5.46 -9.03 -5.98
CA SER A 45 -5.53 -10.45 -5.64
C SER A 45 -6.30 -10.66 -4.33
N LEU A 46 -7.24 -11.60 -4.32
CA LEU A 46 -8.05 -11.96 -3.15
C LEU A 46 -7.38 -13.06 -2.32
N GLU A 47 -6.11 -12.86 -1.97
CA GLU A 47 -5.34 -13.81 -1.16
C GLU A 47 -5.76 -13.71 0.30
N ALA A 48 -6.35 -14.78 0.82
CA ALA A 48 -6.76 -14.85 2.22
C ALA A 48 -5.62 -15.37 3.11
N TYR A 49 -5.64 -14.94 4.37
CA TYR A 49 -4.65 -15.28 5.38
C TYR A 49 -5.35 -15.70 6.67
N TRP A 50 -4.71 -16.61 7.38
CA TRP A 50 -4.93 -16.89 8.79
C TRP A 50 -4.01 -16.02 9.64
N THR A 51 -4.55 -15.44 10.71
CA THR A 51 -3.75 -14.73 11.71
C THR A 51 -4.24 -15.06 13.11
N ASP A 52 -3.33 -15.44 13.99
CA ASP A 52 -3.58 -15.80 15.39
C ASP A 52 -3.01 -14.78 16.39
N ARG A 53 -2.15 -13.89 15.90
CA ARG A 53 -1.50 -12.81 16.65
C ARG A 53 -1.04 -11.71 15.69
N PRO A 54 -0.87 -10.46 16.18
CA PRO A 54 -0.36 -9.37 15.36
C PRO A 54 0.92 -9.75 14.60
N HIS A 55 1.01 -9.32 13.33
CA HIS A 55 2.16 -9.54 12.44
C HIS A 55 2.46 -11.01 12.05
N SER A 56 1.61 -11.96 12.42
CA SER A 56 1.71 -13.38 12.04
C SER A 56 0.62 -13.69 11.01
N PHE A 57 1.02 -13.91 9.76
CA PHE A 57 0.10 -14.20 8.66
C PHE A 57 0.51 -15.49 7.95
N GLU A 58 -0.36 -16.49 8.00
CA GLU A 58 -0.22 -17.71 7.22
C GLU A 58 -1.17 -17.63 6.02
N ARG A 59 -0.61 -17.78 4.82
CA ARG A 59 -1.39 -17.77 3.59
C ARG A 59 -2.32 -18.98 3.57
N ALA A 60 -3.61 -18.71 3.33
CA ALA A 60 -4.58 -19.77 3.17
C ALA A 60 -4.53 -20.35 1.75
N PRO A 61 -4.80 -21.66 1.57
CA PRO A 61 -4.91 -22.26 0.25
C PRO A 61 -6.04 -21.62 -0.54
N ARG A 62 -5.78 -21.25 -1.80
CA ARG A 62 -6.76 -20.52 -2.65
C ARG A 62 -8.09 -21.26 -2.81
N HIS A 63 -8.04 -22.58 -2.90
CA HIS A 63 -9.23 -23.43 -3.08
C HIS A 63 -10.16 -23.46 -1.85
N CYS A 64 -9.70 -22.96 -0.70
CA CYS A 64 -10.50 -22.88 0.52
C CYS A 64 -11.35 -21.60 0.60
N VAL A 65 -11.12 -20.63 -0.29
CA VAL A 65 -11.88 -19.38 -0.34
C VAL A 65 -13.14 -19.59 -1.18
N THR A 66 -14.31 -19.51 -0.56
CA THR A 66 -15.61 -19.77 -1.19
C THR A 66 -16.58 -18.63 -0.96
N ASP A 67 -17.76 -18.73 -1.60
CA ASP A 67 -18.91 -17.84 -1.37
C ASP A 67 -18.61 -16.35 -1.53
N ILE A 68 -17.71 -16.02 -2.46
CA ILE A 68 -17.30 -14.65 -2.72
C ILE A 68 -18.46 -13.88 -3.33
N ALA A 69 -18.79 -12.74 -2.73
CA ALA A 69 -19.81 -11.82 -3.19
C ALA A 69 -19.34 -10.37 -3.08
N PHE A 70 -19.96 -9.50 -3.89
CA PHE A 70 -19.60 -8.09 -4.01
C PHE A 70 -20.84 -7.22 -3.85
N SER A 71 -20.71 -6.13 -3.10
CA SER A 71 -21.80 -5.16 -2.94
C SER A 71 -21.25 -3.72 -2.95
N PRO A 72 -21.73 -2.84 -3.84
CA PRO A 72 -22.68 -3.11 -4.92
C PRO A 72 -22.08 -3.97 -6.05
N GLU A 73 -22.94 -4.67 -6.79
CA GLU A 73 -22.56 -5.44 -7.97
C GLU A 73 -22.18 -4.52 -9.15
N GLY A 74 -21.41 -5.05 -10.11
CA GLY A 74 -21.06 -4.35 -11.35
C GLY A 74 -19.84 -3.43 -11.28
N ILE A 75 -19.33 -3.12 -10.09
CA ILE A 75 -18.13 -2.28 -9.91
C ILE A 75 -16.83 -3.10 -10.02
N LEU A 76 -16.87 -4.36 -9.58
CA LEU A 76 -15.74 -5.28 -9.66
C LEU A 76 -16.02 -6.38 -10.66
N GLN A 77 -15.02 -6.68 -11.49
CA GLN A 77 -14.98 -7.81 -12.41
C GLN A 77 -14.16 -8.91 -11.74
N PHE A 78 -14.80 -10.02 -11.38
CA PHE A 78 -14.15 -11.13 -10.66
C PHE A 78 -13.68 -12.22 -11.61
N ASP A 79 -12.41 -12.59 -11.48
CA ASP A 79 -11.81 -13.78 -12.09
C ASP A 79 -11.62 -14.84 -11.00
N ALA A 80 -12.45 -15.89 -11.07
CA ALA A 80 -12.46 -16.98 -10.10
C ALA A 80 -11.25 -17.93 -10.24
N GLU A 81 -10.67 -18.07 -11.44
CA GLU A 81 -9.53 -18.95 -11.66
C GLU A 81 -8.25 -18.32 -11.11
N ALA A 82 -8.05 -17.03 -11.37
CA ALA A 82 -6.92 -16.27 -10.84
C ALA A 82 -7.13 -15.84 -9.38
N LEU A 83 -8.37 -15.90 -8.88
CA LEU A 83 -8.80 -15.36 -7.59
C LEU A 83 -8.45 -13.86 -7.47
N THR A 84 -8.78 -13.11 -8.52
CA THR A 84 -8.50 -11.66 -8.62
C THR A 84 -9.75 -10.87 -8.94
N VAL A 85 -9.81 -9.63 -8.48
CA VAL A 85 -10.83 -8.66 -8.88
C VAL A 85 -10.19 -7.51 -9.62
N ARG A 86 -10.82 -7.08 -10.71
CA ARG A 86 -10.47 -5.87 -11.44
C ARG A 86 -11.54 -4.82 -11.19
N VAL A 87 -11.13 -3.60 -10.85
CA VAL A 87 -12.06 -2.45 -10.78
C VAL A 87 -12.49 -2.11 -12.21
N ALA A 88 -13.80 -2.03 -12.47
CA ALA A 88 -14.31 -1.69 -13.79
C ALA A 88 -13.75 -0.34 -14.26
N ASP A 89 -13.55 -0.19 -15.57
CA ASP A 89 -12.96 1.04 -16.16
C ASP A 89 -13.88 2.26 -15.99
N ASP A 90 -15.19 2.03 -15.91
CA ASP A 90 -16.23 3.02 -15.70
C ASP A 90 -16.74 3.08 -14.24
N ALA A 91 -16.01 2.44 -13.31
CA ALA A 91 -16.36 2.42 -11.90
C ALA A 91 -16.53 3.84 -11.35
N PRO A 92 -17.66 4.16 -10.67
CA PRO A 92 -17.88 5.50 -10.14
C PRO A 92 -16.82 5.90 -9.12
N ALA A 93 -16.36 7.13 -9.24
CA ALA A 93 -15.43 7.74 -8.29
C ALA A 93 -16.00 7.72 -6.86
N SER A 94 -15.16 7.43 -5.86
CA SER A 94 -15.52 7.21 -4.45
C SER A 94 -16.45 6.02 -4.17
N ALA A 95 -16.80 5.17 -5.15
CA ALA A 95 -17.59 3.98 -4.86
C ALA A 95 -16.88 3.07 -3.84
N LEU A 96 -17.61 2.63 -2.83
CA LEU A 96 -17.12 1.68 -1.83
C LEU A 96 -17.77 0.33 -2.10
N VAL A 97 -16.96 -0.67 -2.40
CA VAL A 97 -17.40 -2.04 -2.62
C VAL A 97 -16.98 -2.88 -1.43
N THR A 98 -17.94 -3.49 -0.76
CA THR A 98 -17.70 -4.54 0.22
C THR A 98 -17.59 -5.88 -0.50
N ILE A 99 -16.55 -6.62 -0.13
CA ILE A 99 -16.27 -7.98 -0.57
C ILE A 99 -16.49 -8.88 0.63
N THR A 100 -17.34 -9.89 0.46
CA THR A 100 -17.54 -10.94 1.47
C THR A 100 -17.14 -12.28 0.91
N GLY A 101 -16.73 -13.21 1.77
CA GLY A 101 -16.48 -14.59 1.39
C GLY A 101 -16.38 -15.47 2.61
N ARG A 102 -15.93 -16.71 2.41
CA ARG A 102 -15.65 -17.67 3.48
C ARG A 102 -14.28 -18.29 3.26
N LEU A 103 -13.60 -18.58 4.36
CA LEU A 103 -12.43 -19.43 4.41
C LEU A 103 -12.73 -20.58 5.38
N GLY A 104 -13.13 -21.72 4.84
CA GLY A 104 -13.76 -22.77 5.64
C GLY A 104 -15.02 -22.24 6.34
N ASP A 105 -15.04 -22.31 7.68
CA ASP A 105 -16.18 -21.81 8.45
C ASP A 105 -16.10 -20.33 8.85
N GLN A 106 -14.98 -19.67 8.59
CA GLN A 106 -14.72 -18.30 9.02
C GLN A 106 -15.16 -17.30 7.94
N PRO A 107 -15.85 -16.21 8.32
CA PRO A 107 -16.21 -15.17 7.37
C PRO A 107 -14.96 -14.38 6.96
N LEU A 108 -14.93 -13.98 5.69
CA LEU A 108 -14.01 -12.99 5.15
C LEU A 108 -14.81 -11.74 4.80
N GLU A 109 -14.30 -10.59 5.20
CA GLU A 109 -14.86 -9.29 4.80
C GLU A 109 -13.72 -8.34 4.48
N ALA A 110 -13.89 -7.58 3.42
CA ALA A 110 -12.93 -6.58 3.00
C ALA A 110 -13.62 -5.48 2.18
N GLN A 111 -12.92 -4.36 1.97
CA GLN A 111 -13.46 -3.25 1.19
C GLN A 111 -12.46 -2.74 0.16
N ILE A 112 -12.98 -2.31 -0.99
CA ILE A 112 -12.26 -1.56 -2.01
C ILE A 112 -12.97 -0.22 -2.22
N ARG A 113 -12.23 0.88 -2.13
CA ARG A 113 -12.68 2.22 -2.52
C ARG A 113 -12.12 2.57 -3.88
N VAL A 114 -12.99 2.94 -4.80
CA VAL A 114 -12.62 3.45 -6.11
C VAL A 114 -12.14 4.89 -5.95
N VAL A 115 -10.90 5.16 -6.32
CA VAL A 115 -10.29 6.50 -6.24
C VAL A 115 -9.74 6.85 -7.61
N THR A 116 -10.22 7.95 -8.19
CA THR A 116 -9.69 8.43 -9.47
C THR A 116 -8.53 9.40 -9.26
N PRO A 117 -7.62 9.54 -10.25
CA PRO A 117 -6.54 10.53 -10.18
C PRO A 117 -7.04 11.96 -9.97
N GLU A 118 -8.23 12.31 -10.48
CA GLU A 118 -8.80 13.64 -10.31
C GLU A 118 -9.22 13.91 -8.86
N GLN A 119 -9.65 12.89 -8.12
CA GLN A 119 -10.06 13.01 -6.73
C GLN A 119 -8.88 13.10 -5.77
N ALA A 120 -7.82 12.36 -6.06
CA ALA A 120 -6.61 12.33 -5.25
C ALA A 120 -5.36 12.37 -6.13
N PRO A 121 -5.02 13.53 -6.73
CA PRO A 121 -3.93 13.64 -7.71
C PRO A 121 -2.57 13.24 -7.16
N LEU A 122 -2.31 13.54 -5.89
CA LEU A 122 -1.05 13.23 -5.23
C LEU A 122 -0.96 11.77 -4.75
N ARG A 123 -2.06 11.01 -4.77
CA ARG A 123 -2.09 9.65 -4.21
C ARG A 123 -1.00 8.76 -4.80
N GLY A 124 -0.32 8.03 -3.94
CA GLY A 124 0.65 7.00 -4.30
C GLY A 124 1.86 7.00 -3.39
N THR A 125 2.76 6.04 -3.68
CA THR A 125 4.10 5.97 -3.10
C THR A 125 5.09 6.61 -4.06
N TRP A 126 5.89 7.53 -3.55
CA TRP A 126 6.79 8.38 -4.31
C TRP A 126 8.21 8.24 -3.75
N ARG A 127 9.20 8.12 -4.64
CA ARG A 127 10.63 8.03 -4.30
C ARG A 127 11.35 9.24 -4.85
N GLN A 128 12.14 9.91 -4.01
CA GLN A 128 12.86 11.11 -4.42
C GLN A 128 13.93 10.77 -5.47
N THR A 129 13.97 11.54 -6.55
CA THR A 129 14.99 11.45 -7.61
C THR A 129 15.90 12.66 -7.63
N GLY A 130 15.50 13.76 -6.99
CA GLY A 130 16.34 14.93 -6.84
C GLY A 130 15.75 15.98 -5.90
N ALA A 131 16.60 16.90 -5.47
CA ALA A 131 16.18 18.11 -4.80
C ALA A 131 17.11 19.26 -5.19
N THR A 132 16.55 20.45 -5.30
CA THR A 132 17.28 21.70 -5.49
C THR A 132 16.92 22.64 -4.35
N CYS A 133 17.91 23.01 -3.53
CA CYS A 133 17.73 23.91 -2.41
C CYS A 133 18.63 25.15 -2.56
N PRO A 134 18.28 26.27 -1.91
CA PRO A 134 19.16 27.43 -1.77
C PRO A 134 20.51 27.08 -1.13
N ASP A 135 21.51 27.93 -1.39
CA ASP A 135 22.84 27.90 -0.73
C ASP A 135 23.59 26.56 -0.80
N GLY A 136 23.25 25.71 -1.77
CA GLY A 136 23.90 24.41 -1.97
C GLY A 136 23.54 23.37 -0.91
N VAL A 137 22.45 23.59 -0.14
CA VAL A 137 21.93 22.59 0.79
C VAL A 137 21.53 21.33 0.01
N VAL A 138 21.95 20.16 0.51
CA VAL A 138 21.59 18.86 -0.06
C VAL A 138 20.86 18.07 1.05
N PRO A 139 19.53 17.92 0.97
CA PRO A 139 18.80 17.17 1.97
C PRO A 139 19.10 15.68 1.86
N THR A 140 19.07 14.98 3.00
CA THR A 140 19.00 13.52 3.01
C THR A 140 17.82 13.05 2.14
N PRO A 141 18.02 12.14 1.16
CA PRO A 141 16.95 11.72 0.27
C PRO A 141 15.80 11.04 0.98
N ILE A 142 14.57 11.41 0.62
CA ILE A 142 13.35 10.73 1.05
C ILE A 142 13.13 9.53 0.12
N ASN A 143 13.23 8.34 0.68
CA ASN A 143 13.08 7.11 -0.10
C ASN A 143 11.63 6.67 -0.22
N GLU A 144 10.75 7.11 0.69
CA GLU A 144 9.33 6.86 0.61
C GLU A 144 8.54 8.08 1.11
N LEU A 145 7.76 8.67 0.21
CA LEU A 145 6.73 9.65 0.49
C LEU A 145 5.40 9.05 0.05
N VAL A 146 4.45 8.92 0.96
CA VAL A 146 3.13 8.33 0.68
C VAL A 146 2.07 9.39 0.84
N PHE A 147 1.14 9.46 -0.12
CA PHE A 147 -0.14 10.17 -0.01
C PHE A 147 -1.28 9.18 -0.26
N ASP A 148 -2.32 9.22 0.58
CA ASP A 148 -3.55 8.44 0.37
C ASP A 148 -4.73 9.33 -0.06
N ALA A 149 -5.84 8.72 -0.49
CA ALA A 149 -7.03 9.47 -0.89
C ALA A 149 -7.82 10.04 0.30
N ALA A 150 -7.50 9.61 1.52
CA ALA A 150 -8.04 10.17 2.76
C ALA A 150 -7.28 11.43 3.21
N GLN A 151 -6.43 11.99 2.34
CA GLN A 151 -5.65 13.19 2.59
C GLN A 151 -4.64 13.02 3.74
N ARG A 152 -4.14 11.80 3.95
CA ARG A 152 -3.02 11.54 4.86
C ARG A 152 -1.73 11.41 4.09
N PHE A 153 -0.64 11.71 4.78
CA PHE A 153 0.70 11.52 4.24
C PHE A 153 1.64 10.90 5.26
N SER A 154 2.72 10.31 4.77
CA SER A 154 3.88 9.93 5.59
C SER A 154 5.19 10.11 4.82
N VAL A 155 6.25 10.38 5.56
CA VAL A 155 7.61 10.50 5.04
C VAL A 155 8.49 9.48 5.75
N THR A 156 9.34 8.82 4.97
CA THR A 156 10.32 7.85 5.45
C THR A 156 11.65 8.03 4.70
N TRP A 157 12.74 8.26 5.44
CA TRP A 157 14.09 8.30 4.86
C TRP A 157 14.66 6.90 4.65
N ILE A 158 14.41 5.95 5.56
CA ILE A 158 14.90 4.57 5.46
C ILE A 158 13.72 3.61 5.61
N PRO A 159 13.13 3.14 4.50
CA PRO A 159 11.98 2.24 4.54
C PRO A 159 12.35 0.89 5.15
N PHE A 160 11.61 0.49 6.19
CA PHE A 160 11.72 -0.82 6.81
C PHE A 160 10.37 -1.21 7.41
N GLU A 161 9.79 -2.32 6.93
CA GLU A 161 8.46 -2.78 7.34
C GLU A 161 7.40 -1.65 7.30
N SER A 162 6.72 -1.37 8.42
CA SER A 162 5.73 -0.29 8.53
C SER A 162 6.27 0.98 9.19
N TYR A 163 7.59 1.11 9.34
CA TYR A 163 8.22 2.27 9.95
C TYR A 163 7.98 3.53 9.11
N ARG A 164 7.73 4.65 9.79
CA ARG A 164 7.53 5.99 9.21
C ARG A 164 8.25 6.99 10.09
N ASP A 165 8.91 7.98 9.52
CA ASP A 165 9.58 9.00 10.33
C ASP A 165 8.59 10.01 10.90
N TYR A 166 7.68 10.51 10.06
CA TYR A 166 6.56 11.32 10.50
C TYR A 166 5.36 11.22 9.55
N TRP A 167 4.17 11.54 10.06
CA TRP A 167 2.92 11.42 9.33
C TRP A 167 1.89 12.44 9.80
N GLY A 168 0.86 12.63 8.99
CA GLY A 168 -0.26 13.49 9.34
C GLY A 168 -1.22 13.65 8.18
N THR A 169 -1.75 14.85 8.02
CA THR A 169 -2.72 15.20 6.99
C THR A 169 -2.17 16.24 6.03
N TYR A 170 -2.66 16.25 4.80
CA TYR A 170 -2.28 17.23 3.78
C TYR A 170 -3.51 17.85 3.13
N ARG A 171 -3.32 19.00 2.51
CA ARG A 171 -4.31 19.68 1.66
C ARG A 171 -3.66 19.98 0.34
N PHE A 172 -4.41 19.73 -0.73
CA PHE A 172 -3.99 20.04 -2.09
C PHE A 172 -5.15 20.65 -2.86
N ASP A 173 -4.92 21.83 -3.44
CA ASP A 173 -5.83 22.43 -4.40
C ASP A 173 -5.22 22.33 -5.81
N ALA A 174 -5.89 21.62 -6.70
CA ALA A 174 -5.39 21.38 -8.05
C ALA A 174 -5.48 22.63 -8.96
N ALA A 175 -6.32 23.61 -8.64
CA ALA A 175 -6.52 24.81 -9.46
C ALA A 175 -5.36 25.79 -9.35
N ASP A 176 -4.88 26.04 -8.14
CA ASP A 176 -3.73 26.93 -7.88
C ASP A 176 -2.45 26.19 -7.48
N LYS A 177 -2.51 24.86 -7.39
CA LYS A 177 -1.42 23.95 -6.99
C LYS A 177 -0.97 24.11 -5.53
N SER A 178 -1.75 24.81 -4.71
CA SER A 178 -1.44 25.03 -3.31
C SER A 178 -1.35 23.70 -2.56
N PHE A 179 -0.26 23.52 -1.83
CA PHE A 179 -0.02 22.36 -0.98
C PHE A 179 0.33 22.80 0.43
N SER A 180 -0.30 22.18 1.43
CA SER A 180 0.14 22.28 2.81
C SER A 180 -0.03 20.95 3.53
N ALA A 181 0.79 20.69 4.54
CA ALA A 181 0.65 19.51 5.37
C ALA A 181 0.88 19.81 6.85
N GLU A 182 0.22 19.04 7.71
CA GLU A 182 0.28 19.13 9.15
C GLU A 182 0.70 17.77 9.73
N VAL A 183 1.73 17.77 10.56
CA VAL A 183 2.22 16.54 11.21
C VAL A 183 1.38 16.26 12.45
N GLU A 184 0.80 15.07 12.51
CA GLU A 184 -0.05 14.59 13.61
C GLU A 184 0.68 13.57 14.51
N GLY A 185 1.73 12.94 14.00
CA GLY A 185 2.56 12.02 14.77
C GLY A 185 3.90 11.74 14.10
N ASP A 186 4.84 11.22 14.89
CA ASP A 186 6.20 10.98 14.44
C ASP A 186 6.93 9.93 15.29
N ASN A 187 7.94 9.33 14.67
CA ASN A 187 9.03 8.61 15.34
C ASN A 187 10.33 9.44 15.32
N GLN A 188 10.53 10.24 14.26
CA GLN A 188 11.68 11.10 14.08
C GLN A 188 11.32 12.33 13.24
N ARG A 189 10.84 13.39 13.90
CA ARG A 189 10.46 14.65 13.25
C ARG A 189 11.54 15.75 13.38
N PRO A 190 12.01 16.33 12.26
CA PRO A 190 12.80 17.56 12.25
C PRO A 190 12.03 18.74 12.87
N ALA A 191 12.67 19.56 13.70
CA ALA A 191 11.98 20.68 14.37
C ALA A 191 11.66 21.86 13.42
N ASN A 192 12.31 21.88 12.25
CA ASN A 192 12.30 22.99 11.31
C ASN A 192 11.46 22.73 10.06
N LEU A 193 10.53 21.77 10.08
CA LEU A 193 9.68 21.49 8.93
C LEU A 193 8.93 22.73 8.46
N ASP A 194 8.85 22.90 7.14
CA ASP A 194 8.08 23.95 6.49
C ASP A 194 7.28 23.31 5.35
N LEU A 195 6.10 22.81 5.66
CA LEU A 195 5.33 21.91 4.78
C LEU A 195 4.31 22.66 3.92
N SER A 196 4.53 23.93 3.64
CA SER A 196 3.62 24.75 2.82
C SER A 196 4.32 25.28 1.59
N GLY A 197 3.77 25.00 0.41
CA GLY A 197 4.34 25.37 -0.88
C GLY A 197 3.38 25.01 -2.02
N THR A 198 3.91 24.48 -3.11
CA THR A 198 3.10 23.98 -4.23
C THR A 198 3.40 22.52 -4.55
N ALA A 199 2.41 21.84 -5.14
CA ALA A 199 2.56 20.48 -5.63
C ALA A 199 2.06 20.37 -7.08
N SER A 200 2.73 19.55 -7.89
CA SER A 200 2.20 19.20 -9.21
C SER A 200 2.55 17.76 -9.56
N VAL A 201 1.61 17.10 -10.23
CA VAL A 201 1.77 15.73 -10.73
C VAL A 201 1.61 15.73 -12.23
N SER A 202 2.55 15.10 -12.92
CA SER A 202 2.49 14.84 -14.36
C SER A 202 2.87 13.40 -14.63
N GLY A 203 1.87 12.56 -14.94
CA GLY A 203 2.08 11.13 -15.09
C GLY A 203 2.64 10.48 -13.83
N ASN A 204 3.89 10.02 -13.91
CA ASN A 204 4.61 9.35 -12.82
C ASN A 204 5.57 10.28 -12.06
N GLU A 205 5.58 11.58 -12.37
CA GLU A 205 6.42 12.56 -11.71
C GLU A 205 5.59 13.41 -10.73
N LEU A 206 6.14 13.60 -9.54
CA LEU A 206 5.65 14.53 -8.53
C LEU A 206 6.74 15.59 -8.28
N ILE A 207 6.34 16.85 -8.31
CA ILE A 207 7.18 17.98 -7.92
C ILE A 207 6.53 18.68 -6.74
N LEU A 208 7.30 18.87 -5.68
CA LEU A 208 6.96 19.72 -4.53
C LEU A 208 7.89 20.91 -4.51
N GLU A 209 7.37 22.13 -4.52
CA GLU A 209 8.17 23.35 -4.60
C GLU A 209 7.92 24.26 -3.40
N ASP A 210 8.93 25.07 -3.09
CA ASP A 210 8.89 26.08 -2.05
C ASP A 210 8.51 25.52 -0.67
N LEU A 211 9.03 24.34 -0.32
CA LEU A 211 8.80 23.73 0.99
C LEU A 211 10.04 23.00 1.51
N TRP A 212 10.03 22.60 2.77
CA TRP A 212 11.11 21.86 3.44
C TRP A 212 10.56 20.63 4.16
N LEU A 213 10.89 19.45 3.64
CA LEU A 213 10.54 18.15 4.22
C LEU A 213 11.50 17.73 5.35
N GLY A 214 12.45 18.57 5.71
CA GLY A 214 13.37 18.32 6.80
C GLY A 214 14.60 17.50 6.42
N ASP A 215 15.57 17.45 7.34
CA ASP A 215 16.76 16.61 7.22
C ASP A 215 17.04 15.93 8.56
N PRO A 216 17.10 14.57 8.62
CA PRO A 216 17.36 13.78 9.82
C PRO A 216 18.72 14.11 10.47
N SER A 217 19.67 14.63 9.70
CA SER A 217 21.00 15.02 10.20
C SER A 217 21.06 16.46 10.73
N GLN A 218 20.05 17.30 10.46
CA GLN A 218 20.03 18.72 10.79
C GLN A 218 18.72 19.14 11.47
N MET A 219 18.41 18.52 12.60
CA MET A 219 17.14 18.67 13.33
C MET A 219 16.77 20.11 13.75
N VAL A 220 17.75 21.01 13.87
CA VAL A 220 17.59 22.36 14.43
C VAL A 220 18.02 23.49 13.48
N ALA A 221 18.39 23.17 12.24
CA ALA A 221 18.75 24.18 11.26
C ALA A 221 17.52 25.00 10.82
N ALA A 222 17.72 26.16 10.17
CA ALA A 222 16.59 26.84 9.54
C ALA A 222 16.01 25.98 8.39
N ALA A 223 14.72 26.12 8.12
CA ALA A 223 14.10 25.49 6.97
C ALA A 223 14.73 26.01 5.67
N SER A 224 14.93 25.13 4.70
CA SER A 224 15.38 25.49 3.36
C SER A 224 14.24 25.26 2.38
N ARG A 225 13.72 26.32 1.77
CA ARG A 225 12.64 26.23 0.77
C ARG A 225 13.18 25.59 -0.52
N CYS A 226 12.96 24.29 -0.68
CA CYS A 226 13.50 23.49 -1.77
C CYS A 226 12.44 23.14 -2.81
N THR A 227 12.93 22.75 -3.98
CA THR A 227 12.15 21.99 -4.98
C THR A 227 12.57 20.53 -4.91
N TYR A 228 11.64 19.65 -4.57
CA TYR A 228 11.83 18.20 -4.57
C TYR A 228 11.20 17.58 -5.82
N ARG A 229 11.85 16.54 -6.34
CA ARG A 229 11.38 15.76 -7.48
C ARG A 229 11.27 14.29 -7.07
N PHE A 230 10.16 13.67 -7.41
CA PHE A 230 9.88 12.28 -7.10
C PHE A 230 9.34 11.55 -8.33
N VAL A 231 9.53 10.23 -8.33
CA VAL A 231 8.87 9.31 -9.26
C VAL A 231 8.03 8.31 -8.49
N ARG A 232 6.95 7.84 -9.11
CA ARG A 232 6.06 6.82 -8.53
C ARG A 232 6.83 5.50 -8.35
N ALA A 233 6.82 4.94 -7.14
CA ALA A 233 7.58 3.73 -6.81
C ALA A 233 7.08 2.47 -7.53
N ASP A 234 5.80 2.43 -7.88
CA ASP A 234 5.16 1.29 -8.56
C ASP A 234 5.13 1.43 -10.10
N ALA A 235 5.77 2.47 -10.65
CA ALA A 235 5.86 2.61 -12.10
C ALA A 235 6.79 1.52 -12.67
N PRO A 236 6.40 0.78 -13.72
CA PRO A 236 7.34 -0.08 -14.42
C PRO A 236 8.49 0.77 -14.97
N ASP A 237 9.72 0.33 -14.73
CA ASP A 237 10.95 0.90 -15.32
C ASP A 237 10.91 0.89 -16.85
#